data_AF-A0A828ZW85-F1
#
_entry.id   AF-A0A828ZW85-F1
#
_cell.length_a   1.000
_cell.length_b   1.000
_cell.length_c   1.000
_cell.angle_alpha   90.00
_cell.angle_beta   90.00
_cell.angle_gamma   90.00
#
_symmetry.space_group_name_H-M   'P 1'
#
loop_
_entity.id
_entity.type
_entity.pdbx_description
1 polymer ?
#
loop_
_entity_poly.entity_id
_entity_poly.type
_entity_poly.pdbx_seq_one_letter_code
_entity_poly.pdbx_strand_id
1 'polypeptide(L)'
;MQSRAAFYLKEDYLQTALRIHTKIATPVKQLQTSFYSYIHSNRFKSAQIHSKKSLLNSTLLANGMHGLLFPQFSIVKHEITSFIEMSYPAFHREINRLTEQFKNESEELDWLHSWNLAEAFMLIISPTYFNKEIKIKFESDLPIGLELAYMEILQEQLSMYLNVVFTNDLLFKPELIIRTTDTSLKTVTYEEDVPCLTISYEMSSEQIYLLSQEIKKLLE
;
A
#
# COMPACT_ATOMS: atom_id res chain seq x y z
N MET A 1 -23.60 -14.88 1.61
CA MET A 1 -23.90 -13.45 1.37
C MET A 1 -22.73 -12.67 1.95
N GLN A 2 -21.90 -12.02 1.13
CA GLN A 2 -20.77 -11.21 1.64
C GLN A 2 -21.30 -9.84 2.09
N SER A 3 -20.99 -9.41 3.31
CA SER A 3 -21.21 -8.00 3.71
C SER A 3 -20.32 -7.12 2.84
N ARG A 4 -20.92 -6.29 1.98
CA ARG A 4 -20.19 -5.41 1.07
C ARG A 4 -19.95 -4.06 1.76
N ALA A 5 -18.72 -3.54 1.70
CA ALA A 5 -18.39 -2.20 2.21
C ALA A 5 -19.31 -1.10 1.63
N ALA A 6 -19.73 -1.25 0.37
CA ALA A 6 -20.65 -0.35 -0.31
C ALA A 6 -22.01 -0.18 0.38
N PHE A 7 -22.45 -1.15 1.20
CA PHE A 7 -23.67 -1.01 2.00
C PHE A 7 -23.54 0.14 3.00
N TYR A 8 -22.42 0.22 3.71
CA TYR A 8 -22.19 1.24 4.72
C TYR A 8 -21.97 2.64 4.13
N LEU A 9 -21.53 2.72 2.87
CA LEU A 9 -21.29 3.99 2.18
C LEU A 9 -22.58 4.68 1.69
N LYS A 10 -23.74 4.06 1.88
CA LYS A 10 -25.04 4.68 1.58
C LYS A 10 -25.58 5.42 2.79
N GLU A 11 -26.09 6.63 2.55
CA GLU A 11 -26.82 7.43 3.54
C GLU A 11 -26.02 7.55 4.86
N ASP A 12 -26.70 7.39 6.00
CA ASP A 12 -26.13 7.45 7.35
C ASP A 12 -25.82 6.06 7.95
N TYR A 13 -25.77 5.01 7.12
CA TYR A 13 -25.59 3.64 7.62
C TYR A 13 -24.24 3.44 8.31
N LEU A 14 -23.16 4.01 7.77
CA LEU A 14 -21.86 3.94 8.42
C LEU A 14 -21.89 4.57 9.82
N GLN A 15 -22.44 5.77 9.96
CA GLN A 15 -22.50 6.47 11.25
C GLN A 15 -23.35 5.71 12.27
N THR A 16 -24.49 5.18 11.80
CA THR A 16 -25.39 4.36 12.63
C THR A 16 -24.68 3.09 13.09
N ALA A 17 -24.03 2.36 12.18
CA ALA A 17 -23.28 1.15 12.51
C ALA A 17 -22.15 1.44 13.51
N LEU A 18 -21.36 2.49 13.27
CA LEU A 18 -20.27 2.89 14.18
C LEU A 18 -20.79 3.23 15.58
N ARG A 19 -21.92 3.92 15.70
CA ARG A 19 -22.55 4.21 17.00
C ARG A 19 -22.99 2.93 17.71
N ILE A 20 -23.61 1.99 16.99
CA ILE A 20 -24.04 0.70 17.56
C ILE A 20 -22.83 -0.09 18.06
N HIS A 21 -21.83 -0.30 17.20
CA HIS A 21 -20.62 -1.05 17.52
C HIS A 21 -19.83 -0.41 18.68
N THR A 22 -19.82 0.92 18.78
CA THR A 22 -19.21 1.64 19.91
C THR A 22 -20.01 1.48 21.19
N LYS A 23 -21.35 1.62 21.14
CA LYS A 23 -22.23 1.53 22.32
C LYS A 23 -22.19 0.13 22.95
N ILE A 24 -22.08 -0.90 22.13
CA ILE A 24 -22.14 -2.31 22.56
C ILE A 24 -20.72 -2.90 22.75
N ALA A 25 -19.66 -2.18 22.40
CA ALA A 25 -18.28 -2.64 22.47
C ALA A 25 -18.07 -4.01 21.78
N THR A 26 -18.51 -4.12 20.53
CA THR A 26 -18.44 -5.41 19.79
C THR A 26 -17.01 -5.77 19.36
N PRO A 27 -16.70 -7.05 19.08
CA PRO A 27 -15.41 -7.45 18.51
C PRO A 27 -14.99 -6.71 17.23
N VAL A 28 -15.96 -6.32 16.39
CA VAL A 28 -15.69 -5.53 15.18
C VAL A 28 -15.24 -4.10 15.52
N LYS A 29 -15.72 -3.54 16.64
CA LYS A 29 -15.23 -2.27 17.18
C LYS A 29 -13.80 -2.42 17.70
N GLN A 30 -13.50 -3.53 18.36
CA GLN A 30 -12.15 -3.83 18.82
C GLN A 30 -11.17 -3.95 17.64
N LEU A 31 -11.56 -4.65 16.57
CA LEU A 31 -10.79 -4.71 15.32
C LEU A 31 -10.50 -3.31 14.76
N GLN A 32 -11.54 -2.47 14.67
CA GLN A 32 -11.39 -1.08 14.21
C GLN A 32 -10.37 -0.33 15.07
N THR A 33 -10.47 -0.43 16.38
CA THR A 33 -9.58 0.25 17.33
C THR A 33 -8.13 -0.22 17.17
N SER A 34 -7.89 -1.54 17.18
CA SER A 34 -6.54 -2.10 16.99
C SER A 34 -5.92 -1.67 15.66
N PHE A 35 -6.72 -1.67 14.58
CA PHE A 35 -6.27 -1.20 13.27
C PHE A 35 -5.81 0.26 13.31
N TYR A 36 -6.65 1.19 13.79
CA TYR A 36 -6.25 2.60 13.81
C TYR A 36 -5.10 2.87 14.79
N SER A 37 -5.04 2.18 15.92
CA SER A 37 -3.91 2.28 16.85
C SER A 37 -2.59 1.92 16.17
N TYR A 38 -2.57 0.81 15.42
CA TYR A 38 -1.39 0.40 14.64
C TYR A 38 -1.03 1.41 13.56
N ILE A 39 -2.03 1.91 12.82
CA ILE A 39 -1.78 2.88 11.75
C ILE A 39 -1.22 4.19 12.29
N HIS A 40 -1.71 4.66 13.43
CA HIS A 40 -1.21 5.88 14.06
C HIS A 40 0.19 5.72 14.64
N SER A 41 0.53 4.56 15.21
CA SER A 41 1.87 4.32 15.79
C SER A 41 2.97 4.18 14.73
N ASN A 42 2.65 3.63 13.56
CA ASN A 42 3.62 3.38 12.48
C ASN A 42 3.77 4.56 11.50
N ARG A 43 3.27 5.75 11.87
CA ARG A 43 3.43 7.01 11.11
C ARG A 43 3.01 6.94 9.64
N PHE A 44 2.02 6.11 9.30
CA PHE A 44 1.41 6.19 7.98
C PHE A 44 0.86 7.61 7.76
N LYS A 45 1.02 8.14 6.53
CA LYS A 45 0.69 9.54 6.21
C LYS A 45 -0.77 9.84 6.55
N SER A 46 -1.00 10.63 7.60
CA SER A 46 -2.31 10.92 8.17
C SER A 46 -3.31 11.49 7.15
N ALA A 47 -2.84 12.30 6.20
CA ALA A 47 -3.66 12.88 5.14
C ALA A 47 -4.28 11.82 4.20
N GLN A 48 -3.52 10.78 3.84
CA GLN A 48 -4.01 9.69 2.99
C GLN A 48 -5.10 8.88 3.71
N ILE A 49 -4.89 8.58 4.99
CA ILE A 49 -5.86 7.87 5.83
C ILE A 49 -7.14 8.71 6.02
N HIS A 50 -7.00 10.02 6.24
CA HIS A 50 -8.15 10.89 6.46
C HIS A 50 -9.08 10.93 5.25
N SER A 51 -8.52 11.06 4.04
CA SER A 51 -9.29 11.05 2.79
C SER A 51 -10.06 9.75 2.55
N LYS A 52 -9.54 8.62 3.04
CA LYS A 52 -10.12 7.28 2.87
C LYS A 52 -10.88 6.77 4.10
N LYS A 53 -11.04 7.58 5.15
CA LYS A 53 -11.58 7.15 6.45
C LYS A 53 -12.96 6.49 6.37
N SER A 54 -13.86 7.04 5.56
CA SER A 54 -15.20 6.46 5.37
C SER A 54 -15.13 5.08 4.73
N LEU A 55 -14.38 4.95 3.63
CA LEU A 55 -14.16 3.69 2.94
C LEU A 55 -13.49 2.66 3.85
N LEU A 56 -12.44 3.07 4.56
CA LEU A 56 -11.70 2.23 5.48
C LEU A 56 -12.58 1.70 6.62
N ASN A 57 -13.38 2.55 7.26
CA ASN A 57 -14.33 2.11 8.29
C ASN A 57 -15.38 1.15 7.73
N SER A 58 -15.94 1.47 6.56
CA SER A 58 -16.90 0.58 5.89
C SER A 58 -16.31 -0.79 5.58
N THR A 59 -15.05 -0.84 5.12
CA THR A 59 -14.32 -2.09 4.86
C THR A 59 -14.04 -2.86 6.13
N LEU A 60 -13.55 -2.20 7.20
CA LEU A 60 -13.31 -2.85 8.49
C LEU A 60 -14.59 -3.43 9.10
N LEU A 61 -15.70 -2.69 9.05
CA LEU A 61 -17.01 -3.18 9.50
C LEU A 61 -17.48 -4.36 8.67
N ALA A 62 -17.46 -4.23 7.35
CA ALA A 62 -17.88 -5.28 6.43
C ALA A 62 -17.05 -6.56 6.61
N ASN A 63 -15.72 -6.43 6.65
CA ASN A 63 -14.81 -7.56 6.82
C ASN A 63 -14.89 -8.16 8.21
N GLY A 64 -15.06 -7.34 9.25
CA GLY A 64 -15.20 -7.84 10.61
C GLY A 64 -16.51 -8.61 10.80
N MET A 65 -17.63 -8.06 10.32
CA MET A 65 -18.92 -8.76 10.35
C MET A 65 -18.90 -10.05 9.54
N HIS A 66 -18.24 -10.05 8.37
CA HIS A 66 -18.08 -11.28 7.58
C HIS A 66 -17.24 -12.34 8.30
N GLY A 67 -16.09 -11.93 8.85
CA GLY A 67 -15.19 -12.85 9.55
C GLY A 67 -15.85 -13.47 10.78
N LEU A 68 -16.56 -12.65 11.55
CA LEU A 68 -17.22 -13.08 12.78
C LEU A 68 -18.44 -13.99 12.52
N LEU A 69 -19.31 -13.62 11.57
CA LEU A 69 -20.58 -14.31 11.36
C LEU A 69 -20.52 -15.45 10.34
N PHE A 70 -19.57 -15.40 9.41
CA PHE A 70 -19.49 -16.34 8.29
C PHE A 70 -18.07 -16.85 8.04
N PRO A 71 -17.39 -17.43 9.06
CA PRO A 71 -15.99 -17.84 8.96
C PRO A 71 -15.74 -18.88 7.87
N GLN A 72 -16.74 -19.73 7.56
CA GLN A 72 -16.63 -20.80 6.57
C GLN A 72 -16.98 -20.38 5.12
N PHE A 73 -17.54 -19.18 4.91
CA PHE A 73 -17.96 -18.71 3.58
C PHE A 73 -16.92 -17.76 2.95
N SER A 74 -15.73 -18.29 2.71
CA SER A 74 -14.52 -17.52 2.37
C SER A 74 -13.72 -18.09 1.19
N ILE A 75 -14.31 -18.90 0.30
CA ILE A 75 -13.63 -19.47 -0.88
C ILE A 75 -12.92 -18.38 -1.73
N VAL A 76 -13.62 -17.29 -2.05
CA VAL A 76 -13.03 -16.13 -2.77
C VAL A 76 -11.90 -15.46 -1.97
N LYS A 77 -11.95 -15.53 -0.63
CA LYS A 77 -10.92 -14.94 0.23
C LYS A 77 -9.67 -15.83 0.32
N HIS A 78 -9.81 -17.15 0.18
CA HIS A 78 -8.66 -18.05 0.02
C HIS A 78 -7.91 -17.75 -1.28
N GLU A 79 -8.62 -17.58 -2.40
CA GLU A 79 -7.99 -17.25 -3.70
C GLU A 79 -7.26 -15.90 -3.66
N ILE A 80 -7.85 -14.88 -3.03
CA ILE A 80 -7.19 -13.57 -2.82
C ILE A 80 -5.95 -13.72 -1.93
N THR A 81 -6.01 -14.55 -0.89
CA THR A 81 -4.87 -14.78 0.00
C THR A 81 -3.73 -15.48 -0.75
N SER A 82 -4.03 -16.49 -1.57
CA SER A 82 -3.02 -17.15 -2.41
C SER A 82 -2.41 -16.21 -3.45
N PHE A 83 -3.22 -15.33 -4.07
CA PHE A 83 -2.69 -14.27 -4.94
C PHE A 83 -1.74 -13.33 -4.19
N ILE A 84 -2.14 -12.84 -3.02
CA ILE A 84 -1.31 -11.95 -2.20
C ILE A 84 -0.01 -12.65 -1.77
N GLU A 85 -0.08 -13.92 -1.37
CA GLU A 85 1.08 -14.71 -0.98
C GLU A 85 2.09 -14.87 -2.12
N MET A 86 1.60 -15.14 -3.34
CA MET A 86 2.46 -15.31 -4.51
C MET A 86 3.01 -13.98 -5.03
N SER A 87 2.18 -12.93 -5.11
CA SER A 87 2.55 -11.65 -5.74
C SER A 87 3.23 -10.68 -4.78
N TYR A 88 2.90 -10.74 -3.48
CA TYR A 88 3.37 -9.79 -2.46
C TYR A 88 3.76 -10.51 -1.15
N PRO A 89 4.80 -11.36 -1.16
CA PRO A 89 5.14 -12.22 -0.02
C PRO A 89 5.55 -11.43 1.24
N ALA A 90 6.20 -10.27 1.11
CA ALA A 90 6.52 -9.42 2.25
C ALA A 90 5.26 -8.86 2.93
N PHE A 91 4.30 -8.39 2.13
CA PHE A 91 2.99 -7.95 2.61
C PHE A 91 2.24 -9.08 3.30
N HIS A 92 2.18 -10.26 2.68
CA HIS A 92 1.52 -11.43 3.26
C HIS A 92 2.09 -11.76 4.65
N ARG A 93 3.42 -11.81 4.78
CA ARG A 93 4.09 -12.06 6.07
C ARG A 93 3.73 -11.01 7.12
N GLU A 94 3.75 -9.73 6.75
CA GLU A 94 3.40 -8.67 7.70
C GLU A 94 1.94 -8.73 8.13
N ILE A 95 1.01 -8.95 7.21
CA ILE A 95 -0.42 -9.05 7.56
C ILE A 95 -0.70 -10.26 8.45
N ASN A 96 -0.05 -11.40 8.22
CA ASN A 96 -0.14 -12.55 9.11
C ASN A 96 0.44 -12.21 10.50
N ARG A 97 1.61 -11.57 10.56
CA ARG A 97 2.22 -11.13 11.83
C ARG A 97 1.29 -10.20 12.61
N LEU A 98 0.66 -9.24 11.94
CA LEU A 98 -0.27 -8.29 12.55
C LEU A 98 -1.57 -8.96 13.01
N THR A 99 -2.07 -9.93 12.25
CA THR A 99 -3.25 -10.72 12.63
C THR A 99 -3.02 -11.43 13.96
N GLU A 100 -1.88 -12.11 14.09
CA GLU A 100 -1.53 -12.82 15.32
C GLU A 100 -1.22 -11.84 16.46
N GLN A 101 -0.60 -10.70 16.17
CA GLN A 101 -0.43 -9.65 17.17
C GLN A 101 -1.78 -9.17 17.72
N PHE A 102 -2.76 -8.89 16.87
CA PHE A 102 -4.08 -8.40 17.30
C PHE A 102 -4.85 -9.43 18.12
N LYS A 103 -4.73 -10.73 17.79
CA LYS A 103 -5.30 -11.82 18.61
C LYS A 103 -4.66 -11.88 19.99
N ASN A 104 -3.33 -11.83 20.05
CA ASN A 104 -2.60 -11.88 21.31
C ASN A 104 -2.90 -10.67 22.22
N GLU A 105 -3.22 -9.53 21.63
CA GLU A 105 -3.62 -8.31 22.36
C GLU A 105 -5.09 -8.35 22.84
N SER A 106 -5.94 -9.20 22.25
CA SER A 106 -7.36 -9.28 22.60
C SER A 106 -8.01 -10.60 22.17
N GLU A 107 -8.48 -11.38 23.15
CA GLU A 107 -9.25 -12.62 22.92
C GLU A 107 -10.52 -12.39 22.09
N GLU A 108 -11.08 -11.18 22.10
CA GLU A 108 -12.23 -10.82 21.25
C GLU A 108 -11.92 -10.91 19.75
N LEU A 109 -10.64 -10.97 19.37
CA LEU A 109 -10.18 -11.03 17.98
C LEU A 109 -9.73 -12.43 17.55
N ASP A 110 -9.97 -13.49 18.32
CA ASP A 110 -9.58 -14.86 17.97
C ASP A 110 -10.11 -15.33 16.60
N TRP A 111 -11.25 -14.81 16.16
CA TRP A 111 -11.87 -15.06 14.86
C TRP A 111 -11.16 -14.37 13.69
N LEU A 112 -10.21 -13.46 13.95
CA LEU A 112 -9.60 -12.63 12.92
C LEU A 112 -8.70 -13.46 12.00
N HIS A 113 -8.82 -13.24 10.70
CA HIS A 113 -7.91 -13.82 9.72
C HIS A 113 -7.22 -12.73 8.91
N SER A 114 -6.07 -13.06 8.31
CA SER A 114 -5.23 -12.11 7.58
C SER A 114 -5.96 -11.44 6.41
N TRP A 115 -6.84 -12.16 5.71
CA TRP A 115 -7.66 -11.58 4.64
C TRP A 115 -8.63 -10.50 5.13
N ASN A 116 -9.05 -10.51 6.41
CA ASN A 116 -9.91 -9.45 6.95
C ASN A 116 -9.16 -8.12 7.06
N LEU A 117 -7.84 -8.17 7.28
CA LEU A 117 -6.95 -7.02 7.37
C LEU A 117 -6.37 -6.61 6.02
N ALA A 118 -6.02 -7.58 5.17
CA ALA A 118 -5.31 -7.34 3.92
C ALA A 118 -6.00 -6.27 3.05
N GLU A 119 -7.31 -6.39 2.82
CA GLU A 119 -8.08 -5.42 2.04
C GLU A 119 -8.01 -4.00 2.65
N ALA A 120 -8.17 -3.89 3.97
CA ALA A 120 -8.14 -2.60 4.66
C ALA A 120 -6.76 -1.92 4.54
N PHE A 121 -5.67 -2.69 4.60
CA PHE A 121 -4.33 -2.18 4.36
C PHE A 121 -4.13 -1.77 2.91
N MET A 122 -4.52 -2.60 1.95
CA MET A 122 -4.38 -2.30 0.51
C MET A 122 -5.12 -1.02 0.09
N LEU A 123 -6.15 -0.59 0.83
CA LEU A 123 -6.81 0.68 0.59
C LEU A 123 -5.94 1.90 0.89
N ILE A 124 -5.03 1.81 1.86
CA ILE A 124 -4.24 2.94 2.34
C ILE A 124 -2.77 2.85 1.97
N ILE A 125 -2.29 1.66 1.55
CA ILE A 125 -0.90 1.45 1.17
C ILE A 125 -0.75 0.46 0.04
N SER A 126 0.26 0.68 -0.81
CA SER A 126 0.64 -0.33 -1.81
C SER A 126 1.17 -1.59 -1.09
N PRO A 127 0.79 -2.81 -1.52
CA PRO A 127 1.35 -4.05 -0.99
C PRO A 127 2.88 -4.11 -1.04
N THR A 128 3.50 -3.43 -2.01
CA THR A 128 4.95 -3.44 -2.17
C THR A 128 5.67 -2.67 -1.07
N TYR A 129 5.00 -1.81 -0.30
CA TYR A 129 5.61 -0.99 0.75
C TYR A 129 6.45 -1.78 1.77
N PHE A 130 6.12 -3.05 1.98
CA PHE A 130 6.84 -3.93 2.90
C PHE A 130 8.10 -4.58 2.28
N ASN A 131 8.36 -4.32 1.01
CA ASN A 131 9.62 -4.65 0.36
C ASN A 131 10.69 -3.63 0.75
N LYS A 132 11.97 -3.97 0.50
CA LYS A 132 13.07 -3.01 0.62
C LYS A 132 12.77 -1.76 -0.24
N GLU A 133 12.78 -0.59 0.38
CA GLU A 133 12.62 0.68 -0.33
C GLU A 133 13.81 0.92 -1.26
N ILE A 134 13.53 1.29 -2.51
CA ILE A 134 14.50 1.63 -3.54
C ILE A 134 14.48 3.14 -3.73
N LYS A 135 15.65 3.74 -3.54
CA LYS A 135 15.88 5.18 -3.64
C LYS A 135 16.22 5.57 -5.07
N ILE A 136 15.30 6.22 -5.77
CA ILE A 136 15.46 6.58 -7.18
C ILE A 136 15.65 8.09 -7.33
N LYS A 137 16.72 8.51 -8.01
CA LYS A 137 16.88 9.88 -8.47
C LYS A 137 16.30 10.00 -9.88
N PHE A 138 15.45 11.00 -10.11
CA PHE A 138 14.91 11.32 -11.42
C PHE A 138 15.61 12.52 -12.03
N GLU A 139 16.01 12.39 -13.29
CA GLU A 139 16.65 13.45 -14.06
C GLU A 139 15.94 13.65 -15.39
N SER A 140 15.63 14.90 -15.71
CA SER A 140 14.97 15.24 -16.97
C SER A 140 15.41 16.59 -17.50
N ASP A 141 15.28 16.79 -18.80
CA ASP A 141 15.47 18.10 -19.45
C ASP A 141 14.18 18.94 -19.44
N LEU A 142 13.13 18.49 -18.74
CA LEU A 142 11.90 19.25 -18.57
C LEU A 142 12.10 20.44 -17.62
N PRO A 143 11.26 21.48 -17.75
CA PRO A 143 11.07 22.46 -16.70
C PRO A 143 10.73 21.79 -15.36
N ILE A 144 11.30 22.29 -14.26
CA ILE A 144 11.21 21.68 -12.92
C ILE A 144 9.78 21.30 -12.49
N GLY A 145 8.77 22.11 -12.83
CA GLY A 145 7.38 21.81 -12.48
C GLY A 145 6.83 20.58 -13.20
N LEU A 146 7.21 20.38 -14.47
CA LEU A 146 6.83 19.21 -15.25
C LEU A 146 7.66 17.98 -14.84
N GLU A 147 8.93 18.16 -14.50
CA GLU A 147 9.78 17.10 -13.92
C GLU A 147 9.14 16.53 -12.65
N LEU A 148 8.77 17.41 -11.71
CA LEU A 148 8.14 16.98 -10.45
C LEU A 148 6.81 16.27 -10.67
N ALA A 149 5.96 16.79 -11.56
CA ALA A 149 4.68 16.15 -11.88
C ALA A 149 4.86 14.77 -12.53
N TYR A 150 5.80 14.64 -13.46
CA TYR A 150 6.10 13.37 -14.11
C TYR A 150 6.69 12.35 -13.12
N MET A 151 7.60 12.80 -12.26
CA MET A 151 8.21 12.00 -11.20
C MET A 151 7.14 11.41 -10.27
N GLU A 152 6.14 12.20 -9.87
CA GLU A 152 5.02 11.72 -9.04
C GLU A 152 4.20 10.64 -9.75
N ILE A 153 3.86 10.85 -11.03
CA ILE A 153 3.12 9.88 -11.85
C ILE A 153 3.90 8.57 -11.98
N LEU A 154 5.18 8.64 -12.32
CA LEU A 154 6.03 7.47 -12.50
C LEU A 154 6.19 6.68 -11.19
N GLN A 155 6.37 7.38 -10.06
CA GLN A 155 6.42 6.74 -8.75
C GLN A 155 5.10 6.00 -8.47
N GLU A 156 3.94 6.62 -8.70
CA GLU A 156 2.64 5.98 -8.48
C GLU A 156 2.49 4.70 -9.33
N GLN A 157 2.84 4.77 -10.61
CA GLN A 157 2.77 3.63 -11.53
C GLN A 157 3.72 2.49 -11.13
N LEU A 158 4.96 2.80 -10.75
CA LEU A 158 5.94 1.79 -10.32
C LEU A 158 5.65 1.23 -8.92
N SER A 159 4.96 1.99 -8.07
CA SER A 159 4.63 1.58 -6.70
C SER A 159 3.80 0.30 -6.64
N MET A 160 3.10 -0.08 -7.73
CA MET A 160 2.37 -1.35 -7.82
C MET A 160 3.28 -2.58 -7.89
N TYR A 161 4.54 -2.38 -8.31
CA TYR A 161 5.51 -3.45 -8.58
C TYR A 161 6.71 -3.41 -7.62
N LEU A 162 7.06 -2.22 -7.12
CA LEU A 162 8.25 -1.95 -6.30
C LEU A 162 7.92 -1.02 -5.13
N ASN A 163 8.70 -1.10 -4.05
CA ASN A 163 8.72 -0.06 -3.04
C ASN A 163 9.72 1.01 -3.48
N VAL A 164 9.25 2.11 -4.04
CA VAL A 164 10.12 3.14 -4.63
C VAL A 164 9.83 4.50 -4.02
N VAL A 165 10.90 5.26 -3.81
CA VAL A 165 10.84 6.68 -3.49
C VAL A 165 11.65 7.45 -4.52
N PHE A 166 11.00 8.40 -5.16
CA PHE A 166 11.60 9.27 -6.17
C PHE A 166 12.00 10.61 -5.56
N THR A 167 13.11 11.15 -6.04
CA THR A 167 13.56 12.50 -5.73
C THR A 167 14.33 13.08 -6.91
N ASN A 168 14.40 14.39 -7.02
CA ASN A 168 15.31 15.09 -7.92
C ASN A 168 16.39 15.89 -7.16
N ASP A 169 16.47 15.68 -5.84
CA ASP A 169 17.44 16.31 -4.93
C ASP A 169 18.87 15.81 -5.20
N LEU A 170 19.79 16.77 -5.28
CA LEU A 170 21.22 16.60 -5.50
C LEU A 170 22.00 16.14 -4.27
N LEU A 171 21.41 16.16 -3.09
CA LEU A 171 22.07 15.72 -1.83
C LEU A 171 21.66 14.30 -1.42
N PHE A 172 20.76 13.69 -2.18
CA PHE A 172 20.28 12.34 -1.93
C PHE A 172 21.27 11.32 -2.49
N LYS A 173 21.49 10.22 -1.76
CA LYS A 173 22.26 9.07 -2.25
C LYS A 173 21.30 8.05 -2.85
N PRO A 174 21.08 8.05 -4.19
CA PRO A 174 20.20 7.09 -4.83
C PRO A 174 20.85 5.71 -4.92
N GLU A 175 20.00 4.69 -5.01
CA GLU A 175 20.37 3.33 -5.44
C GLU A 175 20.24 3.17 -6.96
N LEU A 176 19.46 4.04 -7.62
CA LEU A 176 19.24 4.04 -9.07
C LEU A 176 19.00 5.47 -9.57
N ILE A 177 19.51 5.78 -10.76
CA ILE A 177 19.15 6.99 -11.51
C ILE A 177 18.24 6.59 -12.67
N ILE A 178 17.13 7.30 -12.83
CA ILE A 178 16.27 7.21 -14.01
C ILE A 178 16.33 8.56 -14.71
N ARG A 179 16.74 8.55 -15.98
CA ARG A 179 16.87 9.76 -16.80
C ARG A 179 16.01 9.66 -18.07
N THR A 180 15.66 10.80 -18.64
CA THR A 180 14.91 10.85 -19.92
C THR A 180 15.80 11.15 -21.13
N THR A 181 17.06 11.51 -20.87
CA THR A 181 18.06 11.84 -21.89
C THR A 181 19.31 11.00 -21.67
N ASP A 182 20.01 10.59 -22.73
CA ASP A 182 21.23 9.76 -22.58
C ASP A 182 22.37 10.49 -21.84
N THR A 183 22.37 11.82 -21.90
CA THR A 183 23.40 12.65 -21.26
C THR A 183 23.04 12.92 -19.79
N SER A 184 24.01 12.81 -18.88
CA SER A 184 23.83 13.22 -17.49
C SER A 184 23.67 14.75 -17.44
N LEU A 185 22.59 15.20 -16.78
CA LEU A 185 22.27 16.62 -16.65
C LEU A 185 22.85 17.23 -15.36
N LYS A 186 23.24 16.39 -14.40
CA LYS A 186 23.76 16.78 -13.09
C LYS A 186 24.97 15.91 -12.75
N THR A 187 26.18 16.40 -13.02
CA THR A 187 27.41 15.64 -12.76
C THR A 187 27.81 15.76 -11.29
N VAL A 188 27.41 14.80 -10.46
CA VAL A 188 27.89 14.69 -9.07
C VAL A 188 28.79 13.46 -8.97
N THR A 189 30.02 13.64 -8.49
CA THR A 189 31.06 12.59 -8.53
C THR A 189 30.70 11.30 -7.77
N TYR A 190 29.85 11.35 -6.75
CA TYR A 190 29.43 10.12 -6.06
C TYR A 190 28.39 9.30 -6.84
N GLU A 191 27.86 9.83 -7.94
CA GLU A 191 26.83 9.19 -8.77
C GLU A 191 27.41 8.40 -9.95
N GLU A 192 28.73 8.44 -10.15
CA GLU A 192 29.41 7.75 -11.27
C GLU A 192 29.22 6.23 -11.22
N ASP A 193 29.14 5.66 -10.02
CA ASP A 193 28.96 4.22 -9.81
C ASP A 193 27.48 3.80 -9.65
N VAL A 194 26.55 4.75 -9.65
CA VAL A 194 25.12 4.45 -9.47
C VAL A 194 24.54 3.93 -10.80
N PRO A 195 23.87 2.76 -10.81
CA PRO A 195 23.26 2.25 -12.03
C PRO A 195 22.24 3.24 -12.58
N CYS A 196 22.11 3.28 -13.91
CA CYS A 196 21.21 4.21 -14.56
C CYS A 196 20.40 3.57 -15.68
N LEU A 197 19.14 4.01 -15.79
CA LEU A 197 18.23 3.67 -16.88
C LEU A 197 17.78 4.94 -17.62
N THR A 198 17.76 4.88 -18.95
CA THR A 198 17.13 5.91 -19.79
C THR A 198 15.73 5.45 -20.18
N ILE A 199 14.73 6.31 -19.99
CA ILE A 199 13.32 6.03 -20.29
C ILE A 199 12.71 7.12 -21.18
N SER A 200 11.61 6.80 -21.86
CA SER A 200 10.76 7.77 -22.55
C SER A 200 9.77 8.41 -21.58
N TYR A 201 9.35 9.66 -21.85
CA TYR A 201 8.22 10.27 -21.14
C TYR A 201 6.92 9.51 -21.36
N GLU A 202 6.71 9.00 -22.57
CA GLU A 202 5.50 8.27 -22.92
C GLU A 202 5.73 6.77 -22.70
N MET A 203 5.24 6.27 -21.57
CA MET A 203 5.26 4.84 -21.25
C MET A 203 3.85 4.27 -21.13
N SER A 204 3.59 3.19 -21.86
CA SER A 204 2.42 2.34 -21.67
C SER A 204 2.54 1.54 -20.37
N SER A 205 1.43 0.96 -19.91
CA SER A 205 1.44 0.08 -18.73
C SER A 205 2.37 -1.14 -18.90
N GLU A 206 2.52 -1.64 -20.13
CA GLU A 206 3.47 -2.72 -20.43
C GLU A 206 4.92 -2.25 -20.26
N GLN A 207 5.24 -1.03 -20.72
CA GLN A 207 6.58 -0.46 -20.55
C GLN A 207 6.90 -0.18 -19.08
N ILE A 208 5.93 0.29 -18.28
CA ILE A 208 6.09 0.43 -16.82
C ILE A 208 6.39 -0.93 -16.17
N TYR A 209 5.66 -1.98 -16.57
CA TYR A 209 5.91 -3.32 -16.05
C TYR A 209 7.32 -3.80 -16.42
N LEU A 210 7.74 -3.66 -17.69
CA LEU A 210 9.08 -4.04 -18.13
C LEU A 210 10.17 -3.26 -17.38
N LEU A 211 9.99 -1.95 -17.22
CA LEU A 211 10.88 -1.11 -16.40
C LEU A 211 10.99 -1.66 -14.97
N SER A 212 9.87 -2.06 -14.36
CA SER A 212 9.92 -2.65 -13.01
C SER A 212 10.75 -3.93 -12.94
N GLN A 213 10.74 -4.77 -13.98
CA GLN A 213 11.55 -6.00 -14.04
C GLN A 213 13.03 -5.67 -14.24
N GLU A 214 13.33 -4.68 -15.07
CA GLU A 214 14.70 -4.23 -15.30
C GLU A 214 15.33 -3.64 -14.05
N ILE A 215 14.57 -2.82 -13.30
CA ILE A 215 15.00 -2.29 -12.00
C ILE A 215 15.31 -3.43 -11.01
N LYS A 216 14.46 -4.46 -10.92
CA LYS A 216 14.73 -5.62 -10.04
C LYS A 216 16.03 -6.30 -10.43
N LYS A 217 16.22 -6.58 -11.71
CA LYS A 217 17.41 -7.26 -12.22
C LYS A 217 18.70 -6.48 -11.97
N LEU A 218 18.65 -5.15 -11.94
CA LEU A 218 19.82 -4.31 -11.68
C LEU A 218 20.21 -4.23 -10.20
N LEU A 219 19.26 -4.44 -9.29
CA LEU A 219 19.42 -4.20 -7.85
C LEU A 219 19.42 -5.49 -7.01
N GLU A 220 19.17 -6.65 -7.63
CA GLU A 220 19.35 -8.00 -7.08
C GLU A 220 20.75 -8.55 -7.39
#